data_AF-A0A1F7Z1J0-F1
#
_entry.id   AF-A0A1F7Z1J0-F1
#
_cell.length_a   1.000
_cell.length_b   1.000
_cell.length_c   1.000
_cell.angle_alpha   90.00
_cell.angle_beta   90.00
_cell.angle_gamma   90.00
#
_symmetry.space_group_name_H-M   'P 1'
#
loop_
_entity.id
_entity.type
_entity.pdbx_description
1 polymer ?
#
loop_
_entity_poly.entity_id
_entity_poly.type
_entity_poly.pdbx_seq_one_letter_code
_entity_poly.pdbx_strand_id
1 'polypeptide(L)'
;MPRIKSFYLQTSILSFLLISIIVGVGQVQKIQNLRSKAHTPTPLSSCSSISVSPPVGTKYRPGETVTLTVQAQGQVSGIQIRRVQASRNLVQQPFVPESITTGSYNSQTKTWTGTWVIPENGEYLIWPNIFEPSGYLCSGNPGYLCSGCQNGTYAGPDHPGGTVACNGCQKTIVVDDTERNAQSYDMKEYFSLNPGSYWIYDGEDYRTENVIRFKTRVAAEEKVDVCGSDLIPLRFTKTRKEGYILPDFDVNYRIFISYFQTGERWSADTVGKLMSKHYSMDSRNYDGRLGPLGTEFFQGDPRFTGNRHVANDPLRFFENVYYAPHFYFNRYANAGWYIKKYDKLYHTDKDKLHQCNWRYGTSSDPLGDKVDNFFAERYMENGVYADYVQTPAYTGTAVRVRFFEVGLPLGPRWITREDWYFASGKGRVQIDSKQLTGLCYDNNGNRLPDPDPDCFNMTKMTSPHRQLKLANYYLGGRLTTDVQPKTIVGLGKWTLTATSPTGPYTGYLEAKTCISETSCTPGAPLKWWAGGDDHVWMENGKVEIDLNLLPVQYRQSGLRHVYFRPWVERSPSDAVAETRVTTTELPWSNENVFRITF
;
A
#
# COMPACT_ATOMS: atom_id res chain seq x y z
N MET A 1 -25.57 71.53 -63.48
CA MET A 1 -25.72 70.07 -63.27
C MET A 1 -25.18 69.66 -61.89
N PRO A 2 -26.04 69.51 -60.85
CA PRO A 2 -25.63 68.82 -59.62
C PRO A 2 -26.64 67.78 -59.07
N ARG A 3 -27.78 67.53 -59.74
CA ARG A 3 -28.86 66.69 -59.18
C ARG A 3 -28.72 65.17 -59.36
N ILE A 4 -27.80 64.69 -60.20
CA ILE A 4 -27.67 63.25 -60.49
C ILE A 4 -26.86 62.51 -59.40
N LYS A 5 -25.93 63.18 -58.70
CA LYS A 5 -25.08 62.52 -57.69
C LYS A 5 -25.81 62.18 -56.38
N SER A 6 -26.89 62.88 -56.04
CA SER A 6 -27.64 62.65 -54.78
C SER A 6 -28.50 61.38 -54.83
N PHE A 7 -29.09 61.06 -55.98
CA PHE A 7 -30.01 59.94 -56.13
C PHE A 7 -29.30 58.58 -56.09
N TYR A 8 -28.11 58.48 -56.70
CA TYR A 8 -27.29 57.27 -56.67
C TYR A 8 -26.69 57.00 -55.28
N LEU A 9 -26.37 58.04 -54.51
CA LEU A 9 -25.85 57.88 -53.16
C LEU A 9 -26.95 57.42 -52.18
N GLN A 10 -28.17 57.99 -52.28
CA GLN A 10 -29.29 57.58 -51.44
C GLN A 10 -29.75 56.15 -51.73
N THR A 11 -29.83 55.74 -53.00
CA THR A 11 -30.20 54.37 -53.38
C THR A 11 -29.12 53.34 -52.99
N SER A 12 -27.84 53.71 -53.07
CA SER A 12 -26.74 52.84 -52.63
C SER A 12 -26.72 52.66 -51.11
N ILE A 13 -26.98 53.72 -50.33
CA ILE A 13 -27.06 53.65 -48.87
C ILE A 13 -28.27 52.81 -48.43
N LEU A 14 -29.43 52.98 -49.07
CA LEU A 14 -30.61 52.18 -48.77
C LEU A 14 -30.39 50.70 -49.09
N SER A 15 -29.74 50.40 -50.22
CA SER A 15 -29.42 49.03 -50.63
C SER A 15 -28.42 48.38 -49.67
N PHE A 16 -27.39 49.12 -49.22
CA PHE A 16 -26.43 48.62 -48.23
C PHE A 16 -27.09 48.35 -46.88
N LEU A 17 -27.98 49.24 -46.42
CA LEU A 17 -28.75 49.04 -45.18
C LEU A 17 -29.67 47.82 -45.29
N LEU A 18 -30.37 47.66 -46.41
CA LEU A 18 -31.27 46.53 -46.62
C LEU A 18 -30.50 45.19 -46.66
N ILE A 19 -29.37 45.13 -47.37
CA ILE A 19 -28.51 43.95 -47.43
C ILE A 19 -27.91 43.66 -46.05
N SER A 20 -27.49 44.67 -45.30
CA SER A 20 -26.94 44.51 -43.94
C SER A 20 -28.00 43.99 -42.96
N ILE A 21 -29.25 44.45 -43.08
CA ILE A 21 -30.37 43.94 -42.28
C ILE A 21 -30.71 42.49 -42.66
N ILE A 22 -30.77 42.16 -43.96
CA ILE A 22 -31.07 40.80 -44.42
C ILE A 22 -29.96 39.81 -44.01
N VAL A 23 -28.69 40.20 -44.15
CA VAL A 23 -27.54 39.39 -43.70
C VAL A 23 -27.52 39.28 -42.18
N GLY A 24 -27.83 40.35 -41.45
CA GLY A 24 -27.95 40.36 -39.99
C GLY A 24 -29.05 39.42 -39.49
N VAL A 25 -30.26 39.49 -40.08
CA VAL A 25 -31.39 38.61 -39.74
C VAL A 25 -31.05 37.16 -40.10
N GLY A 26 -30.45 36.91 -41.26
CA GLY A 26 -30.01 35.56 -41.67
C GLY A 26 -28.96 34.94 -40.74
N GLN A 27 -27.99 35.75 -40.27
CA GLN A 27 -26.97 35.30 -39.30
C GLN A 27 -27.56 35.04 -37.91
N VAL A 28 -28.46 35.90 -37.43
CA VAL A 28 -29.17 35.71 -36.15
C VAL A 28 -30.01 34.44 -36.18
N GLN A 29 -30.72 34.18 -37.28
CA GLN A 29 -31.56 33.00 -37.43
C GLN A 29 -30.73 31.71 -37.56
N LYS A 30 -29.53 31.79 -38.18
CA LYS A 30 -28.57 30.68 -38.25
C LYS A 30 -27.95 30.37 -36.89
N ILE A 31 -27.63 31.39 -36.08
CA ILE A 31 -27.14 31.23 -34.70
C ILE A 31 -28.23 30.67 -33.77
N GLN A 32 -29.48 31.14 -33.93
CA GLN A 32 -30.62 30.59 -33.18
C GLN A 32 -30.91 29.14 -33.55
N ASN A 33 -30.82 28.77 -34.84
CA ASN A 33 -30.96 27.37 -35.29
C ASN A 33 -29.79 26.46 -34.87
N LEU A 34 -28.57 27.01 -34.73
CA LEU A 34 -27.42 26.27 -34.18
C LEU A 34 -27.54 26.11 -32.65
N ARG A 35 -28.08 27.10 -31.94
CA ARG A 35 -28.36 27.01 -30.49
C ARG A 35 -29.57 26.11 -30.16
N SER A 36 -30.57 26.03 -31.04
CA SER A 36 -31.68 25.08 -30.87
C SER A 36 -31.28 23.64 -31.17
N LYS A 37 -30.27 23.41 -32.02
CA LYS A 37 -29.63 22.10 -32.24
C LYS A 37 -28.52 21.77 -31.23
N ALA A 38 -27.99 22.75 -30.52
CA ALA A 38 -27.08 22.59 -29.39
C ALA A 38 -27.82 22.65 -28.03
N HIS A 39 -29.09 22.21 -27.99
CA HIS A 39 -29.69 21.80 -26.72
C HIS A 39 -28.97 20.54 -26.27
N THR A 40 -28.02 20.69 -25.36
CA THR A 40 -27.59 19.57 -24.52
C THR A 40 -28.88 19.05 -23.86
N PRO A 41 -29.29 17.78 -24.08
CA PRO A 41 -30.47 17.25 -23.43
C PRO A 41 -30.27 17.42 -21.93
N THR A 42 -31.13 18.18 -21.29
CA THR A 42 -31.11 18.30 -19.83
C THR A 42 -31.72 17.01 -19.30
N PRO A 43 -30.97 16.18 -18.54
CA PRO A 43 -31.53 14.97 -17.96
C PRO A 43 -32.73 15.34 -17.09
N LEU A 44 -33.88 14.72 -17.34
CA LEU A 44 -35.11 14.98 -16.60
C LEU A 44 -35.29 14.01 -15.44
N SER A 45 -34.44 13.00 -15.36
CA SER A 45 -34.40 11.98 -14.32
C SER A 45 -33.05 11.98 -13.60
N SER A 46 -33.09 11.70 -12.28
CA SER A 46 -31.89 11.58 -11.45
C SER A 46 -32.08 10.54 -10.35
N CYS A 47 -30.97 10.00 -9.84
CA CYS A 47 -30.96 9.18 -8.64
C CYS A 47 -30.85 10.05 -7.40
N SER A 48 -31.69 9.78 -6.42
CA SER A 48 -31.60 10.38 -5.08
C SER A 48 -30.79 9.50 -4.13
N SER A 49 -31.02 8.19 -4.14
CA SER A 49 -30.30 7.25 -3.29
C SER A 49 -30.39 5.81 -3.78
N ILE A 50 -29.40 5.01 -3.36
CA ILE A 50 -29.40 3.56 -3.43
C ILE A 50 -29.01 3.01 -2.04
N SER A 51 -29.85 2.14 -1.47
CA SER A 51 -29.63 1.53 -0.17
C SER A 51 -29.75 0.01 -0.24
N VAL A 52 -29.08 -0.65 0.71
CA VAL A 52 -29.08 -2.10 0.86
C VAL A 52 -29.41 -2.38 2.33
N SER A 53 -30.34 -3.30 2.58
CA SER A 53 -30.86 -3.64 3.89
C SER A 53 -30.94 -5.16 4.07
N PRO A 54 -30.61 -5.72 5.25
CA PRO A 54 -30.11 -5.03 6.44
C PRO A 54 -28.73 -4.39 6.20
N PRO A 55 -28.41 -3.25 6.83
CA PRO A 55 -27.07 -2.70 6.78
C PRO A 55 -26.15 -3.58 7.65
N VAL A 56 -25.51 -4.59 7.04
CA VAL A 56 -24.43 -5.34 7.68
C VAL A 56 -23.12 -4.57 7.48
N GLY A 57 -22.72 -3.81 8.50
CA GLY A 57 -21.39 -3.21 8.64
C GLY A 57 -20.73 -2.75 7.33
N THR A 58 -19.58 -3.37 7.02
CA THR A 58 -18.79 -3.13 5.80
C THR A 58 -18.94 -4.21 4.73
N LYS A 59 -19.59 -5.37 5.01
CA LYS A 59 -19.53 -6.60 4.17
C LYS A 59 -20.82 -7.43 4.24
N TYR A 60 -21.08 -8.23 3.21
CA TYR A 60 -22.19 -9.20 3.11
C TYR A 60 -21.65 -10.62 2.88
N ARG A 61 -22.36 -11.67 3.28
CA ARG A 61 -21.93 -13.06 3.02
C ARG A 61 -22.57 -13.62 1.73
N PRO A 62 -21.86 -14.50 0.99
CA PRO A 62 -22.45 -15.24 -0.11
C PRO A 62 -23.73 -15.97 0.28
N GLY A 63 -24.75 -15.88 -0.57
CA GLY A 63 -26.05 -16.50 -0.36
C GLY A 63 -27.00 -15.70 0.54
N GLU A 64 -26.54 -14.64 1.21
CA GLU A 64 -27.45 -13.75 1.96
C GLU A 64 -28.45 -13.10 1.01
N THR A 65 -29.70 -12.98 1.46
CA THR A 65 -30.71 -12.22 0.71
C THR A 65 -30.81 -10.83 1.31
N VAL A 66 -30.55 -9.82 0.49
CA VAL A 66 -30.66 -8.40 0.86
C VAL A 66 -31.81 -7.74 0.12
N THR A 67 -32.37 -6.69 0.73
CA THR A 67 -33.31 -5.78 0.09
C THR A 67 -32.56 -4.57 -0.44
N LEU A 68 -32.75 -4.29 -1.72
CA LEU A 68 -32.25 -3.10 -2.40
C LEU A 68 -33.39 -2.10 -2.58
N THR A 69 -33.14 -0.84 -2.23
CA THR A 69 -34.08 0.26 -2.47
C THR A 69 -33.36 1.36 -3.25
N VAL A 70 -33.95 1.77 -4.37
CA VAL A 70 -33.49 2.90 -5.17
C VAL A 70 -34.57 3.95 -5.19
N GLN A 71 -34.20 5.18 -4.83
CA GLN A 71 -35.07 6.34 -4.92
C GLN A 71 -34.60 7.22 -6.08
N ALA A 72 -35.50 7.53 -7.01
CA ALA A 72 -35.25 8.45 -8.10
C ALA A 72 -36.08 9.74 -7.95
N GLN A 73 -35.74 10.75 -8.73
CA GLN A 73 -36.42 12.04 -8.84
C GLN A 73 -36.61 12.41 -10.31
N GLY A 74 -37.62 13.26 -10.56
CA GLY A 74 -37.92 13.78 -11.90
C GLY A 74 -38.84 12.88 -12.73
N GLN A 75 -38.69 12.93 -14.05
CA GLN A 75 -39.51 12.17 -15.00
C GLN A 75 -39.02 10.73 -15.13
N VAL A 76 -39.54 9.84 -14.28
CA VAL A 76 -39.13 8.43 -14.24
C VAL A 76 -40.28 7.51 -14.66
N SER A 77 -40.02 6.69 -15.68
CA SER A 77 -40.90 5.63 -16.20
C SER A 77 -40.54 4.25 -15.64
N GLY A 78 -39.28 4.04 -15.23
CA GLY A 78 -38.82 2.78 -14.64
C GLY A 78 -37.40 2.85 -14.11
N ILE A 79 -37.00 1.83 -13.37
CA ILE A 79 -35.65 1.68 -12.81
C ILE A 79 -35.20 0.24 -13.04
N GLN A 80 -33.99 0.06 -13.54
CA GLN A 80 -33.32 -1.23 -13.65
C GLN A 80 -32.01 -1.19 -12.89
N ILE A 81 -31.76 -2.16 -12.00
CA ILE A 81 -30.48 -2.23 -11.29
C ILE A 81 -29.51 -3.12 -12.06
N ARG A 82 -28.33 -2.57 -12.36
CA ARG A 82 -27.19 -3.27 -12.93
C ARG A 82 -26.24 -3.67 -11.81
N ARG A 83 -25.55 -4.78 -12.01
CA ARG A 83 -24.48 -5.25 -11.12
C ARG A 83 -23.31 -5.76 -11.92
N VAL A 84 -22.11 -5.60 -11.40
CA VAL A 84 -20.91 -6.19 -11.99
C VAL A 84 -19.89 -6.47 -10.90
N GLN A 85 -19.03 -7.46 -11.12
CA GLN A 85 -17.85 -7.62 -10.30
C GLN A 85 -16.87 -6.48 -10.60
N ALA A 86 -16.29 -5.87 -9.58
CA ALA A 86 -15.38 -4.72 -9.66
C ALA A 86 -14.15 -4.98 -10.55
N SER A 87 -13.77 -6.25 -10.75
CA SER A 87 -12.68 -6.66 -11.65
C SER A 87 -12.92 -6.32 -13.14
N ARG A 88 -14.15 -5.99 -13.55
CA ARG A 88 -14.46 -5.70 -14.96
C ARG A 88 -14.05 -4.28 -15.34
N ASN A 89 -13.36 -4.13 -16.46
CA ASN A 89 -13.02 -2.81 -17.02
C ASN A 89 -14.23 -2.15 -17.69
N LEU A 90 -14.96 -1.33 -16.92
CA LEU A 90 -16.15 -0.61 -17.41
C LEU A 90 -15.86 0.51 -18.40
N VAL A 91 -14.61 0.96 -18.55
CA VAL A 91 -14.23 1.96 -19.56
C VAL A 91 -14.20 1.33 -20.95
N GLN A 92 -13.62 0.12 -21.06
CA GLN A 92 -13.54 -0.61 -22.33
C GLN A 92 -14.83 -1.37 -22.64
N GLN A 93 -15.53 -1.84 -21.61
CA GLN A 93 -16.76 -2.62 -21.73
C GLN A 93 -17.87 -2.00 -20.86
N PRO A 94 -18.36 -0.80 -21.22
CA PRO A 94 -19.37 -0.09 -20.42
C PRO A 94 -20.74 -0.77 -20.42
N PHE A 95 -21.00 -1.66 -21.38
CA PHE A 95 -22.23 -2.42 -21.41
C PHE A 95 -22.14 -3.65 -20.49
N VAL A 96 -23.06 -3.72 -19.52
CA VAL A 96 -23.14 -4.80 -18.52
C VAL A 96 -24.49 -5.49 -18.64
N PRO A 97 -24.55 -6.74 -19.16
CA PRO A 97 -25.81 -7.45 -19.33
C PRO A 97 -26.44 -7.87 -17.99
N GLU A 98 -25.64 -8.06 -16.94
CA GLU A 98 -26.10 -8.51 -15.64
C GLU A 98 -26.99 -7.47 -14.96
N SER A 99 -28.17 -7.91 -14.51
CA SER A 99 -29.13 -7.06 -13.79
C SER A 99 -29.78 -7.82 -12.64
N ILE A 100 -30.27 -7.06 -11.67
CA ILE A 100 -31.08 -7.58 -10.56
C ILE A 100 -32.55 -7.39 -10.97
N THR A 101 -33.23 -8.49 -11.24
CA THR A 101 -34.57 -8.50 -11.83
C THR A 101 -35.69 -8.71 -10.81
N THR A 102 -35.34 -9.16 -9.60
CA THR A 102 -36.27 -9.44 -8.49
C THR A 102 -36.65 -8.16 -7.77
N GLY A 103 -37.60 -7.40 -8.30
CA GLY A 103 -38.13 -6.21 -7.64
C GLY A 103 -39.24 -5.53 -8.44
N SER A 104 -39.79 -4.46 -7.86
CA SER A 104 -40.89 -3.69 -8.43
C SER A 104 -40.66 -2.19 -8.31
N TYR A 105 -41.01 -1.46 -9.37
CA TYR A 105 -41.01 0.00 -9.41
C TYR A 105 -42.38 0.56 -9.03
N ASN A 106 -42.41 1.52 -8.10
CA ASN A 106 -43.58 2.30 -7.74
C ASN A 106 -43.52 3.66 -8.45
N SER A 107 -44.47 3.89 -9.36
CA SER A 107 -44.55 5.11 -10.17
C SER A 107 -45.01 6.35 -9.40
N GLN A 108 -45.62 6.20 -8.22
CA GLN A 108 -46.06 7.31 -7.36
C GLN A 108 -44.89 7.83 -6.53
N THR A 109 -44.16 6.93 -5.87
CA THR A 109 -43.03 7.29 -5.01
C THR A 109 -41.73 7.41 -5.77
N LYS A 110 -41.68 6.98 -7.05
CA LYS A 110 -40.47 6.90 -7.88
C LYS A 110 -39.39 6.02 -7.25
N THR A 111 -39.82 4.99 -6.55
CA THR A 111 -38.96 4.07 -5.80
C THR A 111 -38.98 2.70 -6.44
N TRP A 112 -37.82 2.07 -6.61
CA TRP A 112 -37.72 0.65 -6.89
C TRP A 112 -37.31 -0.08 -5.63
N THR A 113 -37.94 -1.20 -5.33
CA THR A 113 -37.56 -2.08 -4.22
C THR A 113 -37.55 -3.52 -4.69
N GLY A 114 -36.51 -4.26 -4.32
CA GLY A 114 -36.33 -5.64 -4.71
C GLY A 114 -35.38 -6.40 -3.81
N THR A 115 -35.30 -7.70 -4.01
CA THR A 115 -34.36 -8.57 -3.29
C THR A 115 -33.19 -8.95 -4.19
N TRP A 116 -32.05 -9.22 -3.59
CA TRP A 116 -30.87 -9.73 -4.27
C TRP A 116 -30.21 -10.79 -3.42
N VAL A 117 -29.94 -11.96 -4.00
CA VAL A 117 -29.09 -12.97 -3.38
C VAL A 117 -27.64 -12.59 -3.64
N ILE A 118 -26.92 -12.30 -2.57
CA ILE A 118 -25.52 -11.92 -2.59
C ILE A 118 -24.71 -13.06 -3.26
N PRO A 119 -23.91 -12.74 -4.29
CA PRO A 119 -23.16 -13.73 -5.07
C PRO A 119 -21.95 -14.30 -4.30
N GLU A 120 -21.03 -14.97 -4.98
CA GLU A 120 -19.76 -15.43 -4.39
C GLU A 120 -18.87 -14.26 -3.94
N ASN A 121 -17.86 -14.58 -3.11
CA ASN A 121 -16.90 -13.61 -2.58
C ASN A 121 -16.31 -12.70 -3.66
N GLY A 122 -16.20 -11.42 -3.33
CA GLY A 122 -15.68 -10.40 -4.23
C GLY A 122 -16.29 -9.04 -3.98
N GLU A 123 -15.77 -8.04 -4.67
CA GLU A 123 -16.34 -6.69 -4.65
C GLU A 123 -17.26 -6.51 -5.86
N TYR A 124 -18.44 -5.95 -5.63
CA TYR A 124 -19.45 -5.74 -6.64
C TYR A 124 -19.86 -4.28 -6.66
N LEU A 125 -19.94 -3.72 -7.85
CA LEU A 125 -20.55 -2.42 -8.07
C LEU A 125 -22.01 -2.62 -8.51
N ILE A 126 -22.92 -1.91 -7.87
CA ILE A 126 -24.33 -1.84 -8.24
C ILE A 126 -24.75 -0.41 -8.55
N TRP A 127 -25.57 -0.22 -9.57
CA TRP A 127 -26.10 1.09 -9.94
C TRP A 127 -27.45 0.96 -10.64
N PRO A 128 -28.33 1.97 -10.56
CA PRO A 128 -29.54 2.01 -11.33
C PRO A 128 -29.33 2.65 -12.71
N ASN A 129 -30.06 2.14 -13.70
CA ASN A 129 -30.47 2.84 -14.89
C ASN A 129 -31.88 3.36 -14.65
N ILE A 130 -32.03 4.68 -14.62
CA ILE A 130 -33.31 5.36 -14.37
C ILE A 130 -33.85 5.81 -15.72
N PHE A 131 -34.96 5.20 -16.12
CA PHE A 131 -35.55 5.43 -17.44
C PHE A 131 -36.55 6.59 -17.41
N GLU A 132 -36.55 7.36 -18.47
CA GLU A 132 -37.52 8.40 -18.78
C GLU A 132 -38.65 7.84 -19.65
N PRO A 133 -39.85 8.46 -19.65
CA PRO A 133 -40.94 8.07 -20.54
C PRO A 133 -40.58 8.15 -22.03
N SER A 134 -39.61 9.00 -22.37
CA SER A 134 -39.08 9.24 -23.72
C SER A 134 -38.14 8.12 -24.23
N GLY A 135 -37.83 7.11 -23.40
CA GLY A 135 -36.90 6.03 -23.76
C GLY A 135 -35.42 6.34 -23.49
N TYR A 136 -35.12 7.54 -23.00
CA TYR A 136 -33.80 7.91 -22.48
C TYR A 136 -33.60 7.39 -21.06
N LEU A 137 -32.36 7.40 -20.57
CA LEU A 137 -32.04 7.02 -19.20
C LEU A 137 -30.87 7.82 -18.63
N CYS A 138 -30.87 7.97 -17.31
CA CYS A 138 -29.70 8.32 -16.53
C CYS A 138 -29.10 7.04 -15.92
N SER A 139 -27.89 6.68 -16.33
CA SER A 139 -27.16 5.50 -15.84
C SER A 139 -26.16 5.91 -14.79
N GLY A 140 -26.17 5.27 -13.61
CA GLY A 140 -25.13 5.43 -12.60
C GLY A 140 -23.82 4.68 -12.90
N ASN A 141 -23.55 4.29 -14.15
CA ASN A 141 -22.32 3.57 -14.50
C ASN A 141 -21.09 4.50 -14.46
N PRO A 142 -20.07 4.24 -13.63
CA PRO A 142 -18.88 5.08 -13.51
C PRO A 142 -17.85 4.89 -14.64
N GLY A 143 -18.08 3.96 -15.58
CA GLY A 143 -17.15 3.68 -16.68
C GLY A 143 -17.01 4.79 -17.72
N TYR A 144 -17.87 5.82 -17.67
CA TYR A 144 -17.91 6.89 -18.66
C TYR A 144 -17.02 8.08 -18.27
N LEU A 145 -16.20 8.54 -19.21
CA LEU A 145 -15.10 9.50 -18.94
C LEU A 145 -15.43 10.98 -19.24
N CYS A 146 -16.67 11.32 -19.59
CA CYS A 146 -17.05 12.72 -19.79
C CYS A 146 -17.03 13.52 -18.47
N SER A 147 -16.87 14.84 -18.58
CA SER A 147 -16.90 15.74 -17.42
C SER A 147 -18.22 15.60 -16.66
N GLY A 148 -18.17 15.21 -15.38
CA GLY A 148 -19.33 14.98 -14.53
C GLY A 148 -19.90 13.56 -14.57
N CYS A 149 -19.43 12.72 -15.50
CA CYS A 149 -19.99 11.39 -15.74
C CYS A 149 -19.58 10.33 -14.71
N GLN A 150 -18.64 10.66 -13.82
CA GLN A 150 -18.34 9.84 -12.64
C GLN A 150 -19.54 9.65 -11.70
N ASN A 151 -20.53 10.55 -11.77
CA ASN A 151 -21.78 10.44 -11.03
C ASN A 151 -22.90 9.80 -11.86
N GLY A 152 -22.73 9.66 -13.17
CA GLY A 152 -23.69 9.05 -14.07
C GLY A 152 -23.69 9.70 -15.46
N THR A 153 -24.18 8.96 -16.46
CA THR A 153 -24.30 9.46 -17.84
C THR A 153 -25.73 9.35 -18.36
N TYR A 154 -26.12 10.33 -19.17
CA TYR A 154 -27.35 10.32 -19.91
C TYR A 154 -27.17 9.56 -21.23
N ALA A 155 -28.08 8.64 -21.54
CA ALA A 155 -28.02 7.79 -22.74
C ALA A 155 -29.42 7.50 -23.29
N GLY A 156 -29.52 7.14 -24.57
CA GLY A 156 -30.79 6.77 -25.22
C GLY A 156 -30.62 6.39 -26.69
N PRO A 157 -31.73 6.16 -27.42
CA PRO A 157 -31.73 5.68 -28.80
C PRO A 157 -30.82 6.46 -29.76
N ASP A 158 -30.75 7.79 -29.59
CA ASP A 158 -29.94 8.69 -30.42
C ASP A 158 -28.82 9.40 -29.63
N HIS A 159 -28.56 8.98 -28.38
CA HIS A 159 -27.57 9.59 -27.50
C HIS A 159 -26.67 8.51 -26.88
N PRO A 160 -25.44 8.30 -27.40
CA PRO A 160 -24.52 7.37 -26.80
C PRO A 160 -24.12 7.85 -25.39
N GLY A 161 -24.07 6.91 -24.45
CA GLY A 161 -23.54 7.18 -23.11
C GLY A 161 -22.09 7.67 -23.18
N GLY A 162 -21.70 8.49 -22.21
CA GLY A 162 -20.36 9.07 -22.17
C GLY A 162 -20.20 10.41 -22.87
N THR A 163 -21.31 11.06 -23.22
CA THR A 163 -21.31 12.39 -23.84
C THR A 163 -21.89 13.47 -22.94
N VAL A 164 -22.93 13.14 -22.16
CA VAL A 164 -23.65 14.05 -21.27
C VAL A 164 -23.71 13.45 -19.87
N ALA A 165 -23.37 14.25 -18.85
CA ALA A 165 -23.46 13.86 -17.45
C ALA A 165 -24.90 13.91 -16.95
N CYS A 166 -25.24 13.03 -16.02
CA CYS A 166 -26.46 13.09 -15.25
C CYS A 166 -26.18 12.78 -13.76
N ASN A 167 -27.13 13.11 -12.89
CA ASN A 167 -27.04 12.74 -11.47
C ASN A 167 -27.51 11.30 -11.28
N GLY A 168 -26.64 10.33 -11.53
CA GLY A 168 -26.83 8.93 -11.15
C GLY A 168 -26.39 8.68 -9.70
N CYS A 169 -26.40 7.40 -9.31
CA CYS A 169 -25.87 6.95 -8.02
C CYS A 169 -25.32 5.54 -8.20
N GLN A 170 -24.42 5.14 -7.31
CA GLN A 170 -23.84 3.80 -7.31
C GLN A 170 -23.55 3.37 -5.87
N LYS A 171 -23.36 2.07 -5.68
CA LYS A 171 -22.95 1.51 -4.41
C LYS A 171 -22.01 0.34 -4.62
N THR A 172 -20.93 0.33 -3.85
CA THR A 172 -20.03 -0.81 -3.74
C THR A 172 -20.52 -1.73 -2.64
N ILE A 173 -20.50 -3.03 -2.92
CA ILE A 173 -20.87 -4.09 -2.00
C ILE A 173 -19.69 -5.05 -1.94
N VAL A 174 -19.11 -5.19 -0.74
CA VAL A 174 -18.07 -6.17 -0.48
C VAL A 174 -18.74 -7.44 -0.01
N VAL A 175 -18.50 -8.54 -0.73
CA VAL A 175 -18.99 -9.87 -0.38
C VAL A 175 -17.83 -10.67 0.17
N ASP A 176 -17.98 -11.11 1.41
CA ASP A 176 -16.95 -11.76 2.19
C ASP A 176 -17.61 -12.74 3.16
N ASP A 177 -17.41 -14.04 2.97
CA ASP A 177 -17.90 -15.13 3.84
C ASP A 177 -17.19 -15.20 5.22
N THR A 178 -16.57 -14.10 5.63
CA THR A 178 -15.43 -14.08 6.54
C THR A 178 -15.71 -13.36 7.85
N GLU A 179 -16.76 -12.55 7.89
CA GLU A 179 -17.18 -11.84 9.08
C GLU A 179 -17.61 -12.87 10.15
N ARG A 180 -16.65 -13.25 11.00
CA ARG A 180 -16.80 -14.09 12.19
C ARG A 180 -17.20 -15.55 11.92
N ASN A 181 -16.43 -16.25 11.09
CA ASN A 181 -16.25 -17.68 11.40
C ASN A 181 -15.33 -17.78 12.62
N ALA A 182 -15.70 -18.58 13.62
CA ALA A 182 -14.89 -18.80 14.83
C ALA A 182 -13.50 -19.43 14.55
N GLN A 183 -13.18 -19.70 13.28
CA GLN A 183 -11.95 -20.32 12.79
C GLN A 183 -11.04 -19.36 12.00
N SER A 184 -11.36 -18.06 11.94
CA SER A 184 -10.52 -17.10 11.20
C SER A 184 -9.28 -16.65 11.97
N TYR A 185 -8.18 -16.46 11.25
CA TYR A 185 -6.95 -15.86 11.73
C TYR A 185 -7.13 -14.34 11.78
N ASP A 186 -7.00 -13.71 12.96
CA ASP A 186 -6.80 -12.24 13.05
C ASP A 186 -5.35 -11.91 12.73
N MET A 187 -5.07 -11.64 11.46
CA MET A 187 -3.74 -11.31 10.93
C MET A 187 -3.05 -10.19 11.72
N LYS A 188 -3.78 -9.30 12.40
CA LYS A 188 -3.17 -8.28 13.28
C LYS A 188 -2.34 -8.91 14.40
N GLU A 189 -2.78 -10.03 14.96
CA GLU A 189 -2.04 -10.79 15.98
C GLU A 189 -0.79 -11.48 15.41
N TYR A 190 -0.82 -11.80 14.11
CA TYR A 190 0.28 -12.46 13.40
C TYR A 190 1.34 -11.49 12.90
N PHE A 191 1.01 -10.21 12.69
CA PHE A 191 1.95 -9.20 12.20
C PHE A 191 2.78 -8.55 13.33
N SER A 192 2.15 -8.22 14.47
CA SER A 192 2.83 -7.70 15.67
C SER A 192 3.76 -6.48 15.41
N LEU A 193 3.32 -5.51 14.60
CA LEU A 193 4.14 -4.37 14.12
C LEU A 193 4.15 -3.16 15.07
N ASN A 194 4.36 -3.39 16.36
CA ASN A 194 4.52 -2.30 17.31
C ASN A 194 5.89 -1.62 17.14
N PRO A 195 5.98 -0.27 17.19
CA PRO A 195 7.26 0.43 17.12
C PRO A 195 8.29 -0.12 18.12
N GLY A 196 9.53 -0.29 17.67
CA GLY A 196 10.62 -0.88 18.45
C GLY A 196 10.69 -2.42 18.38
N SER A 197 9.70 -3.08 17.78
CA SER A 197 9.77 -4.52 17.49
C SER A 197 10.75 -4.81 16.37
N TYR A 198 11.45 -5.95 16.44
CA TYR A 198 12.30 -6.40 15.34
C TYR A 198 12.37 -7.93 15.23
N TRP A 199 12.80 -8.37 14.06
CA TRP A 199 13.06 -9.75 13.69
C TRP A 199 14.41 -9.85 12.99
N ILE A 200 15.22 -10.84 13.36
CA ILE A 200 16.50 -11.15 12.73
C ILE A 200 16.41 -12.55 12.15
N TYR A 201 16.77 -12.67 10.89
CA TYR A 201 16.70 -13.90 10.12
C TYR A 201 18.11 -14.33 9.72
N ASP A 202 18.38 -15.62 9.87
CA ASP A 202 19.48 -16.28 9.18
C ASP A 202 18.96 -16.72 7.81
N GLY A 203 19.71 -16.35 6.77
CA GLY A 203 19.31 -16.58 5.39
C GLY A 203 20.36 -17.36 4.60
N GLU A 204 19.87 -18.20 3.69
CA GLU A 204 20.67 -18.94 2.72
C GLU A 204 20.15 -18.63 1.30
N ASP A 205 21.08 -18.40 0.37
CA ASP A 205 20.83 -18.25 -1.06
C ASP A 205 21.45 -19.42 -1.82
N TYR A 206 20.62 -20.12 -2.59
CA TYR A 206 20.93 -21.33 -3.34
C TYR A 206 20.96 -21.10 -4.85
N ARG A 207 20.93 -19.85 -5.33
CA ARG A 207 20.95 -19.54 -6.78
C ARG A 207 22.29 -19.86 -7.45
N THR A 208 23.34 -20.07 -6.67
CA THR A 208 24.66 -20.48 -7.15
C THR A 208 25.07 -21.82 -6.53
N GLU A 209 26.05 -22.50 -7.12
CA GLU A 209 26.57 -23.79 -6.60
C GLU A 209 27.05 -23.70 -5.14
N ASN A 210 27.60 -22.55 -4.75
CA ASN A 210 27.99 -22.27 -3.38
C ASN A 210 26.83 -21.61 -2.63
N VAL A 211 26.43 -22.18 -1.48
CA VAL A 211 25.39 -21.59 -0.63
C VAL A 211 25.93 -20.31 0.02
N ILE A 212 25.30 -19.18 -0.28
CA ILE A 212 25.66 -17.89 0.31
C ILE A 212 24.83 -17.66 1.56
N ARG A 213 25.49 -17.50 2.71
CA ARG A 213 24.84 -17.19 3.99
C ARG A 213 24.84 -15.70 4.27
N PHE A 214 23.73 -15.20 4.78
CA PHE A 214 23.54 -13.79 5.14
C PHE A 214 22.61 -13.64 6.35
N LYS A 215 22.56 -12.45 6.94
CA LYS A 215 21.51 -12.06 7.89
C LYS A 215 20.66 -10.94 7.31
N THR A 216 19.39 -10.93 7.68
CA THR A 216 18.47 -9.80 7.43
C THR A 216 17.80 -9.42 8.74
N ARG A 217 17.74 -8.12 9.04
CA ARG A 217 16.95 -7.56 10.14
C ARG A 217 15.79 -6.77 9.59
N VAL A 218 14.64 -6.95 10.23
CA VAL A 218 13.43 -6.18 9.97
C VAL A 218 13.01 -5.51 11.26
N ALA A 219 12.87 -4.18 11.27
CA ALA A 219 12.54 -3.41 12.46
C ALA A 219 11.37 -2.46 12.20
N ALA A 220 10.40 -2.44 13.10
CA ALA A 220 9.30 -1.48 13.09
C ALA A 220 9.76 -0.17 13.72
N GLU A 221 9.68 0.92 12.96
CA GLU A 221 10.04 2.27 13.42
C GLU A 221 8.84 2.98 14.06
N GLU A 222 9.08 4.19 14.58
CA GLU A 222 8.00 5.11 14.96
C GLU A 222 7.05 5.39 13.79
N LYS A 223 5.77 5.62 14.11
CA LYS A 223 4.81 6.08 13.10
C LYS A 223 5.21 7.44 12.57
N VAL A 224 4.96 7.64 11.29
CA VAL A 224 5.27 8.86 10.56
C VAL A 224 4.08 9.27 9.71
N ASP A 225 3.86 10.57 9.61
CA ASP A 225 3.00 11.18 8.63
C ASP A 225 3.82 11.33 7.35
N VAL A 226 3.32 10.75 6.27
CA VAL A 226 3.86 10.96 4.94
C VAL A 226 2.71 11.40 4.05
N CYS A 227 2.76 12.65 3.60
CA CYS A 227 1.74 13.24 2.74
C CYS A 227 0.32 13.25 3.35
N GLY A 228 0.19 13.49 4.67
CA GLY A 228 -1.12 13.52 5.35
C GLY A 228 -1.70 12.13 5.65
N SER A 229 -0.85 11.12 5.76
CA SER A 229 -1.22 9.76 6.11
C SER A 229 -0.24 9.19 7.12
N ASP A 230 -0.77 8.78 8.27
CA ASP A 230 -0.01 8.03 9.27
C ASP A 230 0.41 6.68 8.69
N LEU A 231 1.67 6.29 8.81
CA LEU A 231 2.21 5.02 8.32
C LEU A 231 3.22 4.45 9.31
N ILE A 232 3.40 3.12 9.29
CA ILE A 232 4.48 2.45 10.02
C ILE A 232 5.62 2.17 9.05
N PRO A 233 6.82 2.72 9.25
CA PRO A 233 7.99 2.31 8.50
C PRO A 233 8.49 0.96 9.02
N LEU A 234 8.72 0.00 8.12
CA LEU A 234 9.51 -1.19 8.40
C LEU A 234 10.86 -1.07 7.71
N ARG A 235 11.93 -1.07 8.51
CA ARG A 235 13.32 -1.02 8.09
C ARG A 235 13.85 -2.42 7.83
N PHE A 236 14.53 -2.60 6.71
CA PHE A 236 15.23 -3.81 6.32
C PHE A 236 16.72 -3.49 6.18
N THR A 237 17.54 -4.16 6.98
CA THR A 237 19.00 -4.14 6.83
C THR A 237 19.55 -5.54 6.60
N LYS A 238 20.63 -5.66 5.84
CA LYS A 238 21.23 -6.94 5.49
C LYS A 238 22.75 -6.90 5.59
N THR A 239 23.36 -8.07 5.76
CA THR A 239 24.83 -8.19 5.86
C THR A 239 25.51 -8.43 4.52
N ARG A 240 24.74 -8.75 3.47
CA ARG A 240 25.22 -9.05 2.11
C ARG A 240 24.17 -8.65 1.07
N LYS A 241 24.59 -8.44 -0.18
CA LYS A 241 23.71 -8.05 -1.28
C LYS A 241 22.64 -9.10 -1.60
N GLU A 242 22.94 -10.38 -1.39
CA GLU A 242 22.02 -11.52 -1.56
C GLU A 242 20.88 -11.53 -0.52
N GLY A 243 21.05 -10.78 0.56
CA GLY A 243 20.04 -10.68 1.62
C GLY A 243 18.70 -10.17 1.12
N TYR A 244 17.66 -10.44 1.92
CA TYR A 244 16.28 -10.21 1.50
C TYR A 244 15.97 -8.73 1.23
N ILE A 245 15.11 -8.57 0.22
CA ILE A 245 14.73 -7.37 -0.53
C ILE A 245 15.81 -6.86 -1.51
N LEU A 246 15.42 -6.83 -2.79
CA LEU A 246 16.28 -6.56 -3.95
C LEU A 246 17.60 -7.32 -3.86
N PRO A 247 17.57 -8.67 -4.04
CA PRO A 247 18.79 -9.45 -4.04
C PRO A 247 19.75 -8.93 -5.10
N ASP A 248 21.05 -9.05 -4.81
CA ASP A 248 22.16 -8.66 -5.69
C ASP A 248 22.37 -7.15 -5.82
N PHE A 249 21.66 -6.35 -5.01
CA PHE A 249 21.89 -4.91 -4.85
C PHE A 249 22.45 -4.58 -3.48
N ASP A 250 23.40 -3.64 -3.46
CA ASP A 250 24.06 -3.10 -2.27
C ASP A 250 23.19 -2.02 -1.59
N VAL A 251 21.93 -2.38 -1.29
CA VAL A 251 20.94 -1.45 -0.75
C VAL A 251 20.21 -2.01 0.48
N ASN A 252 20.05 -1.17 1.49
CA ASN A 252 19.06 -1.33 2.53
C ASN A 252 17.73 -0.69 2.10
N TYR A 253 16.67 -0.94 2.87
CA TYR A 253 15.33 -0.63 2.40
C TYR A 253 14.38 -0.25 3.54
N ARG A 254 13.47 0.69 3.29
CA ARG A 254 12.33 1.01 4.17
C ARG A 254 11.05 0.88 3.38
N ILE A 255 10.07 0.18 3.92
CA ILE A 255 8.68 0.24 3.44
C ILE A 255 7.85 1.03 4.40
N PHE A 256 6.83 1.68 3.88
CA PHE A 256 5.86 2.43 4.65
C PHE A 256 4.52 1.75 4.44
N ILE A 257 3.98 1.21 5.51
CA ILE A 257 2.77 0.42 5.46
C ILE A 257 1.62 1.13 6.17
N SER A 258 0.43 0.96 5.63
CA SER A 258 -0.81 1.14 6.38
C SER A 258 -1.00 -0.08 7.28
N TYR A 259 -1.51 0.10 8.50
CA TYR A 259 -1.64 -1.00 9.46
C TYR A 259 -2.89 -0.83 10.32
N PHE A 260 -4.01 -1.43 9.88
CA PHE A 260 -5.27 -1.52 10.64
C PHE A 260 -5.68 -0.18 11.27
N GLN A 261 -5.66 0.89 10.48
CA GLN A 261 -5.84 2.26 10.98
C GLN A 261 -7.32 2.56 11.16
N THR A 262 -7.74 2.68 12.42
CA THR A 262 -9.09 3.10 12.77
C THR A 262 -9.40 4.47 12.17
N GLY A 263 -10.58 4.62 11.56
CA GLY A 263 -11.01 5.87 10.93
C GLY A 263 -10.64 5.98 9.44
N GLU A 264 -9.64 5.24 8.98
CA GLU A 264 -9.25 5.16 7.58
C GLU A 264 -9.94 3.96 6.91
N ARG A 265 -11.05 4.16 6.21
CA ARG A 265 -11.88 3.07 5.65
C ARG A 265 -11.09 2.03 4.84
N TRP A 266 -10.07 2.46 4.10
CA TRP A 266 -9.24 1.60 3.25
C TRP A 266 -8.19 0.79 4.05
N SER A 267 -7.80 1.28 5.24
CA SER A 267 -6.75 0.72 6.10
C SER A 267 -7.30 0.07 7.38
N ALA A 268 -8.56 0.33 7.75
CA ALA A 268 -9.15 -0.13 9.01
C ALA A 268 -9.10 -1.65 9.19
N ASP A 269 -9.30 -2.39 8.09
CA ASP A 269 -9.32 -3.86 8.06
C ASP A 269 -8.22 -4.44 7.17
N THR A 270 -7.20 -3.65 6.81
CA THR A 270 -6.09 -4.11 5.97
C THR A 270 -4.72 -3.67 6.47
N VAL A 271 -3.70 -4.43 6.07
CA VAL A 271 -2.30 -3.99 6.09
C VAL A 271 -1.79 -3.96 4.65
N GLY A 272 -0.94 -3.00 4.33
CA GLY A 272 -0.53 -2.78 2.95
C GLY A 272 0.66 -1.87 2.79
N LYS A 273 1.62 -2.25 1.93
CA LYS A 273 2.76 -1.38 1.55
C LYS A 273 2.28 -0.27 0.60
N LEU A 274 2.50 0.99 0.99
CA LEU A 274 2.13 2.20 0.22
C LEU A 274 3.31 2.97 -0.35
N MET A 275 4.50 2.81 0.22
CA MET A 275 5.72 3.46 -0.28
C MET A 275 6.91 2.60 0.08
N SER A 276 7.99 2.75 -0.67
CA SER A 276 9.31 2.36 -0.21
C SER A 276 10.40 3.37 -0.56
N LYS A 277 11.45 3.39 0.26
CA LYS A 277 12.70 4.12 0.05
C LYS A 277 13.88 3.14 0.14
N HIS A 278 14.93 3.38 -0.64
CA HIS A 278 16.15 2.56 -0.64
C HIS A 278 17.34 3.38 -0.17
N TYR A 279 18.30 2.73 0.45
CA TYR A 279 19.44 3.36 1.10
C TYR A 279 20.71 2.60 0.74
N SER A 280 21.81 3.32 0.55
CA SER A 280 23.12 2.71 0.30
C SER A 280 23.45 1.78 1.45
N MET A 281 23.83 0.55 1.14
CA MET A 281 24.45 -0.28 2.15
C MET A 281 25.94 0.09 2.22
N ASP A 282 26.44 0.40 3.40
CA ASP A 282 27.88 0.59 3.58
C ASP A 282 28.59 -0.75 3.37
N SER A 283 29.41 -0.83 2.32
CA SER A 283 30.17 -2.01 1.93
C SER A 283 31.15 -2.48 2.99
N ARG A 284 31.50 -1.65 3.99
CA ARG A 284 32.32 -2.09 5.13
C ARG A 284 31.57 -2.99 6.11
N ASN A 285 30.24 -3.07 6.01
CA ASN A 285 29.42 -3.95 6.87
C ASN A 285 29.31 -5.40 6.36
N TYR A 286 30.00 -5.77 5.28
CA TYR A 286 30.00 -7.14 4.74
C TYR A 286 30.58 -8.19 5.69
N ASP A 287 31.27 -7.78 6.75
CA ASP A 287 31.86 -8.64 7.79
C ASP A 287 30.83 -9.24 8.77
N GLY A 288 29.59 -9.43 8.33
CA GLY A 288 28.55 -10.16 9.05
C GLY A 288 27.79 -9.36 10.11
N ARG A 289 27.92 -8.02 10.12
CA ARG A 289 27.19 -7.15 11.07
C ARG A 289 26.04 -6.44 10.38
N LEU A 290 24.89 -6.40 11.04
CA LEU A 290 23.75 -5.61 10.61
C LEU A 290 24.07 -4.13 10.83
N GLY A 291 24.48 -3.45 9.76
CA GLY A 291 24.89 -2.04 9.79
C GLY A 291 23.74 -1.03 9.89
N PRO A 292 24.06 0.27 9.94
CA PRO A 292 23.06 1.33 9.82
C PRO A 292 22.38 1.30 8.44
N LEU A 293 21.30 2.06 8.32
CA LEU A 293 20.53 2.16 7.08
C LEU A 293 21.36 2.68 5.90
N GLY A 294 22.30 3.61 6.14
CA GLY A 294 23.08 4.32 5.13
C GLY A 294 22.39 5.58 4.62
N THR A 295 22.92 6.16 3.54
CA THR A 295 22.36 7.38 2.90
C THR A 295 21.29 7.01 1.89
N GLU A 296 20.25 7.81 1.71
CA GLU A 296 19.22 7.54 0.70
C GLU A 296 19.85 7.36 -0.69
N PHE A 297 19.63 6.17 -1.27
CA PHE A 297 20.20 5.74 -2.54
C PHE A 297 19.39 6.41 -3.66
N PHE A 298 19.81 7.63 -4.03
CA PHE A 298 19.31 8.44 -5.15
C PHE A 298 17.96 9.15 -4.95
N GLN A 299 18.02 10.45 -4.59
CA GLN A 299 16.94 11.41 -4.82
C GLN A 299 16.80 11.68 -6.33
N GLY A 300 16.10 10.81 -7.08
CA GLY A 300 15.73 11.10 -8.48
C GLY A 300 15.71 9.95 -9.47
N ASP A 301 16.09 8.71 -9.09
CA ASP A 301 15.90 7.55 -9.98
C ASP A 301 14.56 6.85 -9.69
N PRO A 302 13.54 7.03 -10.55
CA PRO A 302 12.21 6.43 -10.35
C PRO A 302 12.22 4.89 -10.32
N ARG A 303 13.34 4.23 -10.70
CA ARG A 303 13.50 2.77 -10.58
C ARG A 303 13.70 2.31 -9.13
N PHE A 304 14.24 3.18 -8.27
CA PHE A 304 14.59 2.86 -6.87
C PHE A 304 13.73 3.64 -5.87
N THR A 305 12.74 4.40 -6.30
CA THR A 305 11.73 4.99 -5.42
C THR A 305 10.36 4.78 -6.03
N GLY A 306 9.59 3.79 -5.54
CA GLY A 306 8.21 3.62 -6.01
C GLY A 306 7.48 2.36 -5.52
N ASN A 307 6.28 2.56 -4.95
CA ASN A 307 4.98 2.32 -5.60
C ASN A 307 3.90 2.83 -4.64
N ARG A 308 2.93 3.62 -5.14
CA ARG A 308 2.31 4.68 -4.36
C ARG A 308 0.89 5.02 -4.89
N HIS A 309 -0.21 4.95 -4.13
CA HIS A 309 -1.32 5.93 -4.26
C HIS A 309 -2.07 6.15 -2.94
N VAL A 310 -2.31 7.41 -2.61
CA VAL A 310 -3.10 7.90 -1.46
C VAL A 310 -4.16 8.82 -2.05
N ALA A 311 -5.39 8.33 -2.20
CA ALA A 311 -6.53 9.19 -2.51
C ALA A 311 -7.64 9.02 -1.49
N ASN A 312 -8.16 10.17 -1.06
CA ASN A 312 -9.57 10.34 -0.72
C ASN A 312 -10.38 10.20 -2.02
N ASP A 313 -10.45 9.01 -2.60
CA ASP A 313 -11.41 8.70 -3.65
C ASP A 313 -12.68 8.17 -2.96
N PRO A 314 -13.74 8.99 -2.82
CA PRO A 314 -14.99 8.56 -2.21
C PRO A 314 -15.81 7.62 -3.11
N LEU A 315 -15.35 7.31 -4.33
CA LEU A 315 -16.07 6.52 -5.33
C LEU A 315 -15.40 5.17 -5.62
N ARG A 316 -14.08 5.06 -5.48
CA ARG A 316 -13.31 3.84 -5.80
C ARG A 316 -12.53 3.38 -4.59
N PHE A 317 -13.29 2.84 -3.63
CA PHE A 317 -12.75 2.14 -2.48
C PHE A 317 -11.94 0.92 -3.00
N PHE A 318 -10.70 0.73 -2.54
CA PHE A 318 -9.79 -0.39 -2.86
C PHE A 318 -9.13 -0.49 -4.25
N GLU A 319 -9.82 -0.16 -5.35
CA GLU A 319 -9.36 -0.53 -6.72
C GLU A 319 -8.00 0.08 -7.14
N ASN A 320 -7.60 1.21 -6.57
CA ASN A 320 -6.43 1.99 -7.04
C ASN A 320 -5.28 2.08 -6.03
N VAL A 321 -5.34 1.34 -4.91
CA VAL A 321 -4.24 1.33 -3.94
C VAL A 321 -3.25 0.27 -4.34
N TYR A 322 -2.06 0.68 -4.81
CA TYR A 322 -0.97 -0.26 -4.97
C TYR A 322 -0.59 -0.78 -3.59
N TYR A 323 -0.83 -2.07 -3.37
CA TYR A 323 -0.20 -2.80 -2.31
C TYR A 323 0.75 -3.80 -2.95
N ALA A 324 2.01 -3.80 -2.52
CA ALA A 324 2.88 -4.90 -2.89
C ALA A 324 2.24 -6.21 -2.43
N PRO A 325 2.22 -7.26 -3.26
CA PRO A 325 1.42 -8.45 -3.03
C PRO A 325 1.82 -9.12 -1.73
N HIS A 326 3.14 -9.13 -1.48
CA HIS A 326 3.77 -9.64 -0.28
C HIS A 326 3.47 -8.85 1.01
N PHE A 327 2.79 -7.70 0.93
CA PHE A 327 2.43 -6.89 2.10
C PHE A 327 0.94 -6.53 2.19
N TYR A 328 0.07 -7.08 1.33
CA TYR A 328 -1.37 -6.85 1.41
C TYR A 328 -2.12 -7.98 2.13
N PHE A 329 -2.88 -7.62 3.16
CA PHE A 329 -3.74 -8.57 3.87
C PHE A 329 -5.00 -7.95 4.44
N ASN A 330 -6.09 -8.73 4.39
CA ASN A 330 -7.25 -8.50 5.23
C ASN A 330 -6.93 -8.90 6.68
N ARG A 331 -7.57 -8.20 7.62
CA ARG A 331 -7.42 -8.49 9.05
C ARG A 331 -7.85 -9.89 9.39
N TYR A 332 -8.98 -10.36 8.86
CA TYR A 332 -9.47 -11.71 9.10
C TYR A 332 -9.23 -12.57 7.86
N ALA A 333 -8.58 -13.72 8.03
CA ALA A 333 -8.24 -14.65 6.96
C ALA A 333 -8.55 -16.11 7.34
N ASN A 334 -8.98 -16.95 6.39
CA ASN A 334 -9.10 -18.41 6.61
C ASN A 334 -8.09 -19.18 5.75
N ALA A 335 -7.72 -20.37 6.21
CA ALA A 335 -6.96 -21.32 5.40
C ALA A 335 -7.77 -21.72 4.14
N GLY A 336 -7.09 -21.84 3.01
CA GLY A 336 -7.67 -22.16 1.70
C GLY A 336 -8.13 -20.93 0.90
N TRP A 337 -8.16 -19.74 1.50
CA TRP A 337 -8.50 -18.53 0.76
C TRP A 337 -7.41 -18.08 -0.19
N TYR A 338 -7.83 -17.44 -1.28
CA TYR A 338 -6.96 -16.73 -2.18
C TYR A 338 -7.58 -15.41 -2.63
N ILE A 339 -6.73 -14.42 -2.88
CA ILE A 339 -7.08 -13.12 -3.44
C ILE A 339 -6.30 -12.97 -4.73
N LYS A 340 -6.99 -12.61 -5.81
CA LYS A 340 -6.38 -12.27 -7.10
C LYS A 340 -6.61 -10.81 -7.39
N LYS A 341 -5.56 -10.09 -7.76
CA LYS A 341 -5.63 -8.66 -8.08
C LYS A 341 -4.93 -8.38 -9.40
N TYR A 342 -5.55 -7.51 -10.19
CA TYR A 342 -4.90 -6.80 -11.29
C TYR A 342 -4.68 -5.36 -10.84
N ASP A 343 -3.45 -4.87 -10.87
CA ASP A 343 -3.10 -3.55 -10.34
C ASP A 343 -2.17 -2.78 -11.28
N LYS A 344 -2.07 -1.48 -11.06
CA LYS A 344 -1.34 -0.50 -11.85
C LYS A 344 -0.13 0.03 -11.08
N LEU A 345 0.99 0.22 -11.77
CA LEU A 345 2.20 0.77 -11.17
C LEU A 345 2.19 2.30 -11.16
N TYR A 346 2.45 2.88 -10.00
CA TYR A 346 2.57 4.33 -9.80
C TYR A 346 4.01 4.73 -9.49
N HIS A 347 4.44 5.87 -10.04
CA HIS A 347 5.77 6.42 -9.81
C HIS A 347 5.74 7.94 -9.64
N THR A 348 6.86 8.49 -9.17
CA THR A 348 7.07 9.94 -9.04
C THR A 348 7.58 10.53 -10.37
N ASP A 349 7.10 11.72 -10.72
CA ASP A 349 7.59 12.50 -11.86
C ASP A 349 9.09 12.81 -11.68
N LYS A 350 9.90 12.70 -12.75
CA LYS A 350 11.37 12.88 -12.70
C LYS A 350 11.78 14.28 -12.23
N ASP A 351 10.95 15.29 -12.51
CA ASP A 351 11.39 16.68 -12.47
C ASP A 351 11.14 17.47 -11.18
N LYS A 352 10.56 16.90 -10.11
CA LYS A 352 10.43 17.65 -8.85
C LYS A 352 10.57 16.79 -7.60
N LEU A 353 11.35 17.32 -6.65
CA LEU A 353 11.52 16.95 -5.24
C LEU A 353 10.22 16.80 -4.40
N HIS A 354 9.05 16.71 -5.03
CA HIS A 354 7.77 16.57 -4.37
C HIS A 354 7.37 15.09 -4.31
N GLN A 355 7.86 14.41 -3.28
CA GLN A 355 7.51 13.02 -2.93
C GLN A 355 5.98 12.78 -2.81
N CYS A 356 5.17 13.85 -2.77
CA CYS A 356 3.72 13.82 -2.68
C CYS A 356 2.98 14.22 -3.98
N ASN A 357 3.63 14.25 -5.15
CA ASN A 357 2.95 14.48 -6.45
C ASN A 357 3.00 13.20 -7.29
N TRP A 358 1.88 12.47 -7.31
CA TRP A 358 1.80 11.06 -7.71
C TRP A 358 1.17 10.97 -9.10
N ARG A 359 1.77 10.22 -10.02
CA ARG A 359 1.20 10.02 -11.36
C ARG A 359 1.17 8.54 -11.71
N TYR A 360 0.13 8.18 -12.46
CA TYR A 360 0.13 6.91 -13.17
C TYR A 360 1.27 6.94 -14.17
N GLY A 361 1.91 5.79 -14.38
CA GLY A 361 2.84 5.65 -15.48
C GLY A 361 2.14 5.63 -16.83
N THR A 362 1.67 6.79 -17.30
CA THR A 362 1.24 6.95 -18.69
C THR A 362 2.46 7.26 -19.54
N SER A 363 2.57 6.53 -20.65
CA SER A 363 3.59 6.55 -21.70
C SER A 363 3.79 7.85 -22.49
N SER A 364 3.26 8.97 -22.00
CA SER A 364 3.52 10.29 -22.59
C SER A 364 4.08 11.20 -21.52
N ASP A 365 5.35 10.97 -21.20
CA ASP A 365 6.19 12.00 -20.61
C ASP A 365 6.23 13.19 -21.61
N PRO A 366 5.97 14.45 -21.19
CA PRO A 366 6.12 15.62 -22.05
C PRO A 366 7.54 15.78 -22.64
N LEU A 367 8.52 15.04 -22.13
CA LEU A 367 9.93 15.09 -22.53
C LEU A 367 10.32 14.15 -23.69
N GLY A 368 9.37 13.43 -24.30
CA GLY A 368 9.62 12.73 -25.57
C GLY A 368 10.48 11.47 -25.50
N ASP A 369 10.93 11.06 -24.32
CA ASP A 369 11.45 9.71 -24.12
C ASP A 369 10.28 8.73 -24.14
N LYS A 370 10.14 8.00 -25.25
CA LYS A 370 9.26 6.84 -25.38
C LYS A 370 9.70 5.78 -24.38
N VAL A 371 9.29 5.91 -23.12
CA VAL A 371 9.21 4.76 -22.23
C VAL A 371 8.05 3.94 -22.77
N ASP A 372 8.39 2.96 -23.60
CA ASP A 372 7.47 2.01 -24.22
C ASP A 372 6.30 1.66 -23.28
N ASN A 373 5.08 1.69 -23.84
CA ASN A 373 3.74 1.47 -23.24
C ASN A 373 3.54 0.23 -22.33
N PHE A 374 4.59 -0.44 -21.88
CA PHE A 374 4.59 -1.84 -21.45
C PHE A 374 4.63 -2.07 -19.92
N PHE A 375 4.51 -1.04 -19.07
CA PHE A 375 4.62 -1.18 -17.61
C PHE A 375 3.30 -1.15 -16.83
N ALA A 376 2.16 -1.23 -17.51
CA ALA A 376 0.89 -0.75 -16.98
C ALA A 376 0.14 -1.67 -15.99
N GLU A 377 0.27 -3.00 -16.05
CA GLU A 377 -0.57 -3.90 -15.23
C GLU A 377 0.26 -5.04 -14.60
N ARG A 378 -0.13 -5.43 -13.38
CA ARG A 378 0.46 -6.54 -12.64
C ARG A 378 -0.64 -7.49 -12.22
N TYR A 379 -0.41 -8.78 -12.40
CA TYR A 379 -1.22 -9.81 -11.78
C TYR A 379 -0.58 -10.22 -10.46
N MET A 380 -1.39 -10.29 -9.42
CA MET A 380 -0.98 -10.70 -8.09
C MET A 380 -1.96 -11.73 -7.55
N GLU A 381 -1.42 -12.75 -6.90
CA GLU A 381 -2.21 -13.76 -6.21
C GLU A 381 -1.63 -14.02 -4.82
N ASN A 382 -2.49 -13.88 -3.81
CA ASN A 382 -2.16 -14.16 -2.42
C ASN A 382 -3.00 -15.35 -1.96
N GLY A 383 -2.43 -16.34 -1.28
CA GLY A 383 -3.15 -17.48 -0.74
C GLY A 383 -2.79 -17.76 0.72
N VAL A 384 -3.75 -18.16 1.54
CA VAL A 384 -3.58 -18.36 2.99
C VAL A 384 -3.72 -19.85 3.33
N TYR A 385 -2.78 -20.39 4.09
CA TYR A 385 -2.72 -21.82 4.44
C TYR A 385 -2.25 -22.00 5.88
N ALA A 386 -2.66 -23.10 6.51
CA ALA A 386 -2.02 -23.57 7.74
C ALA A 386 -0.78 -24.40 7.39
N ASP A 387 0.30 -24.22 8.12
CA ASP A 387 1.53 -24.99 7.96
C ASP A 387 2.25 -25.18 9.31
N TYR A 388 3.29 -25.99 9.32
CA TYR A 388 4.19 -26.16 10.44
C TYR A 388 5.60 -25.71 10.06
N VAL A 389 6.21 -24.90 10.92
CA VAL A 389 7.51 -24.29 10.65
C VAL A 389 8.46 -24.55 11.81
N GLN A 390 9.71 -24.82 11.46
CA GLN A 390 10.82 -24.95 12.39
C GLN A 390 11.94 -23.99 11.98
N THR A 391 12.24 -23.06 12.86
CA THR A 391 13.34 -22.08 12.78
C THR A 391 14.14 -22.11 14.09
N PRO A 392 15.33 -21.49 14.15
CA PRO A 392 16.09 -21.44 15.39
C PRO A 392 15.33 -20.81 16.57
N ALA A 393 14.49 -19.80 16.32
CA ALA A 393 13.71 -19.10 17.36
C ALA A 393 12.26 -19.54 17.52
N TYR A 394 11.75 -20.44 16.66
CA TYR A 394 10.35 -20.85 16.68
C TYR A 394 10.14 -22.26 16.13
N THR A 395 9.25 -23.03 16.77
CA THR A 395 8.81 -24.32 16.26
C THR A 395 7.33 -24.48 16.57
N GLY A 396 6.48 -24.64 15.56
CA GLY A 396 5.04 -24.73 15.75
C GLY A 396 4.22 -24.39 14.50
N THR A 397 2.90 -24.30 14.71
CA THR A 397 1.92 -23.96 13.67
C THR A 397 2.05 -22.50 13.25
N ALA A 398 2.11 -22.27 11.94
CA ALA A 398 2.16 -20.95 11.34
C ALA A 398 1.07 -20.79 10.28
N VAL A 399 0.66 -19.55 10.05
CA VAL A 399 -0.10 -19.17 8.85
C VAL A 399 0.92 -18.93 7.74
N ARG A 400 0.90 -19.77 6.71
CA ARG A 400 1.65 -19.57 5.48
C ARG A 400 0.82 -18.74 4.52
N VAL A 401 1.41 -17.65 4.05
CA VAL A 401 0.88 -16.83 2.99
C VAL A 401 1.75 -17.00 1.78
N ARG A 402 1.19 -17.57 0.72
CA ARG A 402 1.80 -17.59 -0.61
C ARG A 402 1.50 -16.27 -1.30
N PHE A 403 2.51 -15.68 -1.88
CA PHE A 403 2.45 -14.52 -2.75
C PHE A 403 3.01 -14.89 -4.10
N PHE A 404 2.31 -14.48 -5.14
CA PHE A 404 2.72 -14.70 -6.51
C PHE A 404 2.50 -13.40 -7.28
N GLU A 405 3.54 -12.90 -7.93
CA GLU A 405 3.52 -11.65 -8.68
C GLU A 405 3.97 -11.89 -10.12
N VAL A 406 3.19 -11.40 -11.08
CA VAL A 406 3.43 -11.51 -12.53
C VAL A 406 3.24 -10.17 -13.26
N GLY A 407 4.07 -9.88 -14.28
CA GLY A 407 3.92 -8.74 -15.20
C GLY A 407 3.12 -9.01 -16.49
N LEU A 408 2.71 -7.94 -17.18
CA LEU A 408 1.77 -7.93 -18.33
C LEU A 408 2.15 -8.77 -19.58
N PRO A 409 1.16 -9.24 -20.38
CA PRO A 409 -0.08 -9.91 -20.01
C PRO A 409 0.25 -11.42 -19.93
N LEU A 410 0.48 -11.96 -18.74
CA LEU A 410 0.96 -13.33 -18.54
C LEU A 410 2.35 -13.62 -19.17
N GLY A 411 3.27 -12.63 -19.26
CA GLY A 411 4.60 -12.73 -19.91
C GLY A 411 5.68 -11.73 -19.42
N PRO A 412 6.92 -11.72 -19.96
CA PRO A 412 8.12 -12.20 -19.25
C PRO A 412 8.96 -11.08 -18.62
N ARG A 413 8.44 -10.35 -17.62
CA ARG A 413 9.32 -9.37 -16.94
C ARG A 413 9.45 -9.51 -15.44
N TRP A 414 8.45 -10.02 -14.71
CA TRP A 414 8.59 -10.27 -13.27
C TRP A 414 7.73 -11.49 -12.94
N ILE A 415 8.33 -12.60 -12.51
CA ILE A 415 7.59 -13.73 -11.92
C ILE A 415 8.32 -14.12 -10.64
N THR A 416 7.73 -13.76 -9.50
CA THR A 416 8.30 -14.10 -8.19
C THR A 416 7.23 -14.78 -7.37
N ARG A 417 7.62 -15.86 -6.70
CA ARG A 417 6.85 -16.45 -5.63
C ARG A 417 7.56 -16.21 -4.30
N GLU A 418 6.80 -15.79 -3.30
CA GLU A 418 7.27 -15.76 -1.92
C GLU A 418 6.26 -16.48 -1.03
N ASP A 419 6.72 -17.34 -0.14
CA ASP A 419 5.88 -17.91 0.91
C ASP A 419 6.36 -17.32 2.24
N TRP A 420 5.52 -16.53 2.90
CA TRP A 420 5.81 -15.99 4.22
C TRP A 420 5.02 -16.73 5.28
N TYR A 421 5.67 -17.01 6.40
CA TYR A 421 5.08 -17.77 7.48
C TYR A 421 5.00 -16.88 8.70
N PHE A 422 3.83 -16.80 9.31
CA PHE A 422 3.58 -16.00 10.49
C PHE A 422 3.14 -16.86 11.65
N ALA A 423 3.70 -16.60 12.83
CA ALA A 423 3.27 -17.23 14.07
C ALA A 423 2.52 -16.20 14.94
N SER A 424 1.40 -16.63 15.53
CA SER A 424 0.58 -15.76 16.38
C SER A 424 1.41 -15.19 17.54
N GLY A 425 1.28 -13.88 17.77
CA GLY A 425 2.01 -13.15 18.80
C GLY A 425 3.53 -13.11 18.61
N LYS A 426 4.05 -13.60 17.47
CA LYS A 426 5.49 -13.61 17.17
C LYS A 426 5.88 -12.81 15.94
N GLY A 427 4.96 -12.60 14.99
CA GLY A 427 5.32 -11.97 13.73
C GLY A 427 5.67 -13.00 12.66
N ARG A 428 6.40 -12.53 11.64
CA ARG A 428 6.91 -13.36 10.57
C ARG A 428 8.09 -14.20 11.05
N VAL A 429 8.02 -15.52 10.82
CA VAL A 429 9.01 -16.51 11.28
C VAL A 429 9.85 -17.09 10.14
N GLN A 430 9.33 -17.15 8.92
CA GLN A 430 10.08 -17.64 7.76
C GLN A 430 9.66 -16.89 6.50
N ILE A 431 10.61 -16.76 5.55
CA ILE A 431 10.35 -16.36 4.17
C ILE A 431 11.06 -17.35 3.26
N ASP A 432 10.31 -17.95 2.36
CA ASP A 432 10.85 -18.68 1.22
C ASP A 432 10.60 -17.85 -0.04
N SER A 433 11.59 -17.72 -0.92
CA SER A 433 11.48 -16.95 -2.16
C SER A 433 12.08 -17.72 -3.33
N LYS A 434 11.38 -17.68 -4.46
CA LYS A 434 11.81 -18.30 -5.72
C LYS A 434 11.54 -17.36 -6.89
N GLN A 435 12.58 -17.15 -7.69
CA GLN A 435 12.47 -16.41 -8.94
C GLN A 435 12.03 -17.40 -10.02
N LEU A 436 10.93 -17.09 -10.68
CA LEU A 436 10.28 -17.97 -11.66
C LEU A 436 10.30 -17.37 -13.07
N THR A 437 11.13 -16.35 -13.28
CA THR A 437 11.28 -15.67 -14.58
C THR A 437 11.68 -16.68 -15.66
N GLY A 438 10.85 -16.80 -16.70
CA GLY A 438 11.06 -17.74 -17.80
C GLY A 438 10.78 -19.21 -17.47
N LEU A 439 10.17 -19.52 -16.31
CA LEU A 439 9.88 -20.88 -15.87
C LEU A 439 8.38 -21.25 -15.86
N CYS A 440 7.48 -20.27 -16.04
CA CYS A 440 6.03 -20.51 -16.04
C CYS A 440 5.39 -20.34 -17.43
N TYR A 441 5.84 -19.33 -18.16
CA TYR A 441 5.30 -18.91 -19.46
C TYR A 441 6.45 -18.58 -20.41
N ASP A 442 6.23 -18.79 -21.71
CA ASP A 442 7.13 -18.34 -22.77
C ASP A 442 7.06 -16.82 -22.97
N ASN A 443 7.90 -16.29 -23.87
CA ASN A 443 7.93 -14.85 -24.16
C ASN A 443 6.65 -14.31 -24.81
N ASN A 444 5.77 -15.18 -25.29
CA ASN A 444 4.48 -14.85 -25.90
C ASN A 444 3.31 -15.00 -24.91
N GLY A 445 3.59 -15.36 -23.65
CA GLY A 445 2.59 -15.58 -22.61
C GLY A 445 1.87 -16.93 -22.66
N ASN A 446 2.35 -17.88 -23.47
CA ASN A 446 1.84 -19.24 -23.44
C ASN A 446 2.48 -20.01 -22.30
N ARG A 447 1.70 -20.87 -21.64
CA ARG A 447 2.22 -21.76 -20.60
C ARG A 447 3.32 -22.66 -21.20
N LEU A 448 4.45 -22.79 -20.51
CA LEU A 448 5.51 -23.71 -20.94
C LEU A 448 5.01 -25.17 -20.90
N PRO A 449 5.55 -26.06 -21.76
CA PRO A 449 5.20 -27.48 -21.75
C PRO A 449 5.50 -28.14 -20.39
N ASP A 450 6.66 -27.81 -19.81
CA ASP A 450 7.15 -28.30 -18.52
C ASP A 450 7.47 -27.12 -17.60
N PRO A 451 6.45 -26.42 -17.07
CA PRO A 451 6.68 -25.27 -16.21
C PRO A 451 7.16 -25.73 -14.83
N ASP A 452 7.89 -24.86 -14.12
CA ASP A 452 8.25 -25.14 -12.73
C ASP A 452 6.98 -25.42 -11.90
N PRO A 453 6.94 -26.48 -11.08
CA PRO A 453 5.74 -26.84 -10.33
C PRO A 453 5.25 -25.72 -9.42
N ASP A 454 6.14 -24.87 -8.91
CA ASP A 454 5.79 -23.75 -8.02
C ASP A 454 5.06 -22.60 -8.73
N CYS A 455 5.02 -22.59 -10.07
CA CYS A 455 4.25 -21.64 -10.86
C CYS A 455 2.75 -21.72 -10.58
N PHE A 456 2.23 -22.93 -10.39
CA PHE A 456 0.78 -23.18 -10.31
C PHE A 456 0.36 -23.94 -9.06
N ASN A 457 1.30 -24.61 -8.41
CA ASN A 457 1.00 -25.36 -7.20
C ASN A 457 0.79 -24.42 -6.00
N MET A 458 -0.23 -24.73 -5.22
CA MET A 458 -0.58 -24.05 -3.97
C MET A 458 0.10 -24.66 -2.74
N THR A 459 0.75 -25.82 -2.86
CA THR A 459 1.49 -26.45 -1.74
C THR A 459 2.68 -25.61 -1.30
N LYS A 460 3.33 -25.99 -0.20
CA LYS A 460 4.59 -25.42 0.25
C LYS A 460 5.62 -25.40 -0.89
N MET A 461 6.39 -24.31 -0.97
CA MET A 461 7.39 -24.10 -2.03
C MET A 461 8.45 -25.21 -2.02
N THR A 462 8.73 -25.76 -3.20
CA THR A 462 9.77 -26.78 -3.37
C THR A 462 11.10 -26.13 -3.74
N SER A 463 12.15 -26.42 -2.97
CA SER A 463 13.52 -25.93 -3.23
C SER A 463 13.59 -24.41 -3.46
N PRO A 464 13.32 -23.60 -2.41
CA PRO A 464 13.36 -22.14 -2.54
C PRO A 464 14.77 -21.69 -2.96
N HIS A 465 14.84 -20.70 -3.85
CA HIS A 465 16.12 -20.08 -4.21
C HIS A 465 16.74 -19.35 -3.02
N ARG A 466 15.90 -18.79 -2.15
CA ARG A 466 16.32 -18.15 -0.90
C ARG A 466 15.40 -18.54 0.23
N GLN A 467 15.98 -18.82 1.38
CA GLN A 467 15.23 -19.15 2.59
C GLN A 467 15.75 -18.32 3.76
N LEU A 468 14.85 -17.65 4.46
CA LEU A 468 15.12 -16.88 5.67
C LEU A 468 14.37 -17.51 6.82
N LYS A 469 15.09 -17.88 7.88
CA LYS A 469 14.53 -18.47 9.10
C LYS A 469 14.78 -17.56 10.29
N LEU A 470 13.74 -17.33 11.09
CA LEU A 470 13.82 -16.47 12.26
C LEU A 470 14.81 -17.02 13.28
N ALA A 471 15.85 -16.25 13.55
CA ALA A 471 16.95 -16.57 14.43
C ALA A 471 16.85 -15.85 15.78
N ASN A 472 16.35 -14.61 15.78
CA ASN A 472 16.16 -13.80 16.99
C ASN A 472 15.04 -12.78 16.76
N TYR A 473 14.35 -12.34 17.82
CA TYR A 473 13.33 -11.31 17.73
C TYR A 473 13.07 -10.64 19.08
N TYR A 474 12.49 -9.44 19.03
CA TYR A 474 12.06 -8.68 20.19
C TYR A 474 10.73 -7.99 19.89
N LEU A 475 9.75 -8.14 20.78
CA LEU A 475 8.38 -7.61 20.63
C LEU A 475 7.98 -6.70 21.80
N GLY A 476 8.97 -6.09 22.45
CA GLY A 476 8.75 -5.29 23.66
C GLY A 476 9.12 -6.03 24.95
N GLY A 477 8.88 -5.35 26.07
CA GLY A 477 9.17 -5.84 27.41
C GLY A 477 10.48 -5.31 28.01
N ARG A 478 10.59 -5.40 29.33
CA ARG A 478 11.75 -4.91 30.07
C ARG A 478 12.97 -5.80 29.83
N LEU A 479 14.11 -5.20 29.52
CA LEU A 479 15.38 -5.93 29.47
C LEU A 479 15.90 -6.21 30.88
N THR A 480 16.49 -7.39 31.08
CA THR A 480 17.35 -7.69 32.22
C THR A 480 18.80 -7.55 31.78
N THR A 481 19.58 -6.70 32.43
CA THR A 481 20.96 -6.37 32.04
C THR A 481 21.94 -6.57 33.19
N ASP A 482 23.17 -6.95 32.85
CA ASP A 482 24.26 -7.05 33.82
C ASP A 482 25.60 -6.61 33.23
N VAL A 483 26.38 -5.88 34.03
CA VAL A 483 27.73 -5.40 33.71
C VAL A 483 28.77 -6.17 34.51
N GLN A 484 29.78 -6.72 33.82
CA GLN A 484 30.90 -7.44 34.43
C GLN A 484 32.26 -7.02 33.82
N PRO A 485 33.32 -6.81 34.62
CA PRO A 485 33.32 -6.83 36.09
C PRO A 485 32.64 -5.59 36.69
N LYS A 486 32.22 -5.68 37.97
CA LYS A 486 31.65 -4.53 38.71
C LYS A 486 32.66 -3.44 39.05
N THR A 487 33.95 -3.70 38.90
CA THR A 487 35.02 -2.71 39.06
C THR A 487 35.97 -2.83 37.88
N ILE A 488 36.14 -1.72 37.16
CA ILE A 488 36.96 -1.62 35.96
C ILE A 488 38.12 -0.69 36.27
N VAL A 489 39.34 -1.20 36.15
CA VAL A 489 40.57 -0.47 36.51
C VAL A 489 41.29 -0.02 35.25
N GLY A 490 41.78 1.22 35.25
CA GLY A 490 42.45 1.85 34.13
C GLY A 490 41.58 1.90 32.88
N LEU A 491 42.20 1.71 31.73
CA LEU A 491 41.51 1.59 30.44
C LEU A 491 41.16 0.12 30.14
N GLY A 492 40.55 -0.56 31.11
CA GLY A 492 40.16 -1.96 30.98
C GLY A 492 38.93 -2.20 30.09
N LYS A 493 38.56 -3.47 29.95
CA LYS A 493 37.37 -3.91 29.23
C LYS A 493 36.27 -4.36 30.19
N TRP A 494 35.03 -4.27 29.74
CA TRP A 494 33.88 -4.82 30.45
C TRP A 494 32.85 -5.38 29.48
N THR A 495 32.04 -6.31 29.97
CA THR A 495 30.97 -6.97 29.23
C THR A 495 29.62 -6.45 29.73
N LEU A 496 28.76 -6.05 28.80
CA LEU A 496 27.33 -5.90 29.03
C LEU A 496 26.62 -7.15 28.55
N THR A 497 25.74 -7.69 29.37
CA THR A 497 24.75 -8.69 28.95
C THR A 497 23.35 -8.10 28.96
N ALA A 498 22.49 -8.51 28.03
CA ALA A 498 21.07 -8.17 28.04
C ALA A 498 20.19 -9.33 27.56
N THR A 499 19.14 -9.59 28.31
CA THR A 499 18.12 -10.61 28.00
C THR A 499 16.74 -9.95 27.97
N SER A 500 15.97 -10.21 26.93
CA SER A 500 14.56 -9.83 26.81
C SER A 500 13.67 -10.99 27.28
N PRO A 501 12.35 -10.78 27.42
CA PRO A 501 11.40 -11.87 27.65
C PRO A 501 11.39 -12.95 26.54
N THR A 502 11.96 -12.64 25.37
CA THR A 502 12.01 -13.52 24.19
C THR A 502 13.36 -14.22 24.02
N GLY A 503 14.34 -13.96 24.88
CA GLY A 503 15.67 -14.55 24.83
C GLY A 503 16.81 -13.52 24.85
N PRO A 504 18.03 -13.90 24.45
CA PRO A 504 19.16 -12.96 24.39
C PRO A 504 18.88 -11.81 23.41
N TYR A 505 19.09 -10.57 23.84
CA TYR A 505 18.78 -9.37 23.05
C TYR A 505 19.82 -9.11 21.96
N THR A 506 19.38 -8.76 20.75
CA THR A 506 20.28 -8.36 19.65
C THR A 506 19.89 -7.00 19.08
N GLY A 507 20.74 -5.98 19.18
CA GLY A 507 20.41 -4.65 18.68
C GLY A 507 21.17 -3.50 19.33
N TYR A 508 20.79 -2.28 18.95
CA TYR A 508 21.28 -1.05 19.58
C TYR A 508 20.52 -0.76 20.87
N LEU A 509 21.22 -0.21 21.87
CA LEU A 509 20.63 0.22 23.13
C LEU A 509 20.57 1.75 23.23
N GLU A 510 19.60 2.24 23.98
CA GLU A 510 19.58 3.58 24.57
C GLU A 510 19.96 3.45 26.05
N ALA A 511 20.74 4.40 26.56
CA ALA A 511 21.14 4.43 27.95
C ALA A 511 20.84 5.79 28.59
N LYS A 512 20.61 5.78 29.90
CA LYS A 512 20.71 6.97 30.75
C LYS A 512 21.64 6.64 31.91
N THR A 513 22.48 7.61 32.27
CA THR A 513 23.57 7.41 33.23
C THR A 513 23.69 8.58 34.19
N CYS A 514 24.19 8.31 35.39
CA CYS A 514 24.75 9.32 36.28
C CYS A 514 25.95 8.75 37.05
N ILE A 515 26.72 9.65 37.66
CA ILE A 515 27.93 9.33 38.41
C ILE A 515 27.74 9.87 39.83
N SER A 516 27.71 8.99 40.82
CA SER A 516 27.57 9.35 42.23
C SER A 516 27.96 8.15 43.09
N GLU A 517 28.53 8.40 44.26
CA GLU A 517 28.84 7.36 45.26
C GLU A 517 27.58 6.84 45.99
N THR A 518 26.44 7.48 45.75
CA THR A 518 25.10 7.11 46.23
C THR A 518 24.12 7.09 45.05
N SER A 519 22.81 6.99 45.29
CA SER A 519 21.81 7.14 44.22
C SER A 519 21.84 8.53 43.57
N CYS A 520 21.67 8.58 42.25
CA CYS A 520 21.57 9.83 41.50
C CYS A 520 20.45 9.75 40.47
N THR A 521 19.95 10.91 40.04
CA THR A 521 19.02 11.01 38.90
C THR A 521 19.82 10.92 37.60
N PRO A 522 19.56 9.93 36.74
CA PRO A 522 20.24 9.83 35.45
C PRO A 522 19.97 11.06 34.57
N GLY A 523 20.97 11.45 33.78
CA GLY A 523 20.83 12.51 32.79
C GLY A 523 19.93 12.13 31.61
N ALA A 524 19.95 12.97 30.57
CA ALA A 524 19.19 12.74 29.35
C ALA A 524 19.57 11.40 28.67
N PRO A 525 18.59 10.65 28.14
CA PRO A 525 18.85 9.45 27.35
C PRO A 525 19.75 9.72 26.14
N LEU A 526 20.62 8.75 25.83
CA LEU A 526 21.51 8.78 24.67
C LEU A 526 21.58 7.40 24.02
N LYS A 527 21.76 7.36 22.69
CA LYS A 527 22.04 6.10 22.00
C LYS A 527 23.40 5.57 22.46
N TRP A 528 23.41 4.36 23.01
CA TRP A 528 24.58 3.76 23.64
C TRP A 528 25.71 3.54 22.62
N TRP A 529 26.95 3.82 23.02
CA TRP A 529 28.03 4.19 22.10
C TRP A 529 29.37 3.48 22.43
N ALA A 530 30.24 3.27 21.43
CA ALA A 530 31.61 2.70 21.57
C ALA A 530 32.72 3.46 20.81
N GLY A 531 32.47 4.70 20.40
CA GLY A 531 33.47 5.62 19.86
C GLY A 531 33.12 6.04 18.43
N GLY A 532 33.30 7.32 18.09
CA GLY A 532 32.93 7.86 16.77
C GLY A 532 31.42 7.82 16.47
N ASP A 533 31.07 7.75 15.17
CA ASP A 533 29.69 7.56 14.68
C ASP A 533 29.19 6.10 14.84
N ASP A 534 30.05 5.20 15.34
CA ASP A 534 29.77 3.78 15.53
C ASP A 534 29.12 3.51 16.89
N HIS A 535 27.83 3.20 16.86
CA HIS A 535 27.07 2.77 18.04
C HIS A 535 27.29 1.29 18.33
N VAL A 536 27.23 0.92 19.61
CA VAL A 536 27.44 -0.47 20.05
C VAL A 536 26.29 -1.34 19.58
N TRP A 537 26.62 -2.34 18.76
CA TRP A 537 25.71 -3.43 18.44
C TRP A 537 25.85 -4.56 19.47
N MET A 538 24.76 -4.87 20.18
CA MET A 538 24.71 -6.07 21.00
C MET A 538 24.35 -7.27 20.13
N GLU A 539 25.13 -8.35 20.22
CA GLU A 539 24.89 -9.60 19.47
C GLU A 539 24.58 -10.71 20.46
N ASN A 540 23.42 -11.37 20.31
CA ASN A 540 23.01 -12.52 21.12
C ASN A 540 23.15 -12.27 22.64
N GLY A 541 22.72 -11.09 23.08
CA GLY A 541 22.66 -10.69 24.47
C GLY A 541 24.00 -10.32 25.10
N LYS A 542 25.08 -10.17 24.32
CA LYS A 542 26.40 -9.82 24.84
C LYS A 542 27.09 -8.76 23.99
N VAL A 543 27.82 -7.86 24.66
CA VAL A 543 28.81 -7.01 24.01
C VAL A 543 29.97 -6.70 24.95
N GLU A 544 31.18 -6.67 24.40
CA GLU A 544 32.38 -6.24 25.10
C GLU A 544 32.67 -4.79 24.74
N ILE A 545 32.92 -3.96 25.75
CA ILE A 545 33.25 -2.55 25.63
C ILE A 545 34.67 -2.35 26.14
N ASP A 546 35.48 -1.69 25.33
CA ASP A 546 36.84 -1.30 25.68
C ASP A 546 36.87 0.19 26.02
N LEU A 547 37.23 0.52 27.27
CA LEU A 547 37.34 1.91 27.72
C LEU A 547 38.38 2.72 26.93
N ASN A 548 39.35 2.07 26.27
CA ASN A 548 40.31 2.76 25.39
C ASN A 548 39.67 3.37 24.14
N LEU A 549 38.55 2.80 23.69
CA LEU A 549 37.85 3.25 22.47
C LEU A 549 36.84 4.36 22.77
N LEU A 550 36.62 4.62 24.07
CA LEU A 550 35.64 5.58 24.55
C LEU A 550 36.17 7.03 24.45
N PRO A 551 35.47 8.09 23.98
CA PRO A 551 35.96 9.46 24.12
C PRO A 551 36.23 9.85 25.58
N VAL A 552 37.21 10.72 25.76
CA VAL A 552 37.76 11.10 27.07
C VAL A 552 36.68 11.62 28.02
N GLN A 553 35.67 12.33 27.51
CA GLN A 553 34.58 12.85 28.35
C GLN A 553 33.79 11.76 29.10
N TYR A 554 33.83 10.50 28.63
CA TYR A 554 33.17 9.38 29.29
C TYR A 554 34.12 8.53 30.15
N ARG A 555 35.43 8.80 30.07
CA ARG A 555 36.49 8.19 30.88
C ARG A 555 36.69 8.94 32.20
N GLN A 556 35.64 9.00 33.00
CA GLN A 556 35.71 9.60 34.35
C GLN A 556 35.68 8.52 35.42
N SER A 557 36.51 8.63 36.45
CA SER A 557 36.41 7.74 37.61
C SER A 557 35.06 7.92 38.33
N GLY A 558 34.66 6.91 39.09
CA GLY A 558 33.48 6.98 39.97
C GLY A 558 32.51 5.81 39.80
N LEU A 559 31.55 5.74 40.71
CA LEU A 559 30.45 4.78 40.68
C LEU A 559 29.38 5.23 39.67
N ARG A 560 29.10 4.36 38.68
CA ARG A 560 28.17 4.58 37.57
C ARG A 560 26.84 3.91 37.88
N HIS A 561 25.76 4.66 37.69
CA HIS A 561 24.40 4.16 37.71
C HIS A 561 23.83 4.23 36.29
N VAL A 562 23.60 3.08 35.65
CA VAL A 562 23.23 2.99 34.24
C VAL A 562 21.97 2.17 34.05
N TYR A 563 21.06 2.69 33.24
CA TYR A 563 19.85 2.01 32.82
C TYR A 563 19.86 1.89 31.31
N PHE A 564 19.41 0.75 30.78
CA PHE A 564 19.38 0.48 29.36
C PHE A 564 17.96 0.21 28.89
N ARG A 565 17.66 0.50 27.64
CA ARG A 565 16.49 -0.01 26.93
C ARG A 565 16.84 -0.21 25.45
N PRO A 566 16.04 -0.95 24.68
CA PRO A 566 16.25 -1.02 23.23
C PRO A 566 16.14 0.36 22.60
N TRP A 567 17.01 0.65 21.64
CA TRP A 567 16.90 1.82 20.80
C TRP A 567 15.75 1.62 19.79
N VAL A 568 14.76 2.51 19.82
CA VAL A 568 13.70 2.55 18.81
C VAL A 568 14.25 3.30 17.60
N GLU A 569 14.34 2.61 16.46
CA GLU A 569 14.78 3.22 15.20
C GLU A 569 13.81 4.33 14.77
N ARG A 570 14.38 5.44 14.31
CA ARG A 570 13.65 6.65 13.89
C ARG A 570 13.93 6.94 12.42
N SER A 571 13.08 7.78 11.84
CA SER A 571 13.29 8.36 10.52
C SER A 571 14.72 8.91 10.40
N PRO A 572 15.45 8.59 9.32
CA PRO A 572 16.75 9.17 9.06
C PRO A 572 16.60 10.67 8.77
N SER A 573 17.65 11.45 9.00
CA SER A 573 17.61 12.92 8.88
C SER A 573 17.41 13.40 7.44
N ASP A 574 17.64 12.55 6.44
CA ASP A 574 17.42 12.81 5.02
C ASP A 574 15.98 12.51 4.57
N ALA A 575 15.08 12.14 5.49
CA ALA A 575 13.70 11.82 5.19
C ALA A 575 12.86 13.06 4.82
N VAL A 576 12.90 13.44 3.54
CA VAL A 576 12.02 14.49 2.98
C VAL A 576 10.55 14.07 3.10
N ALA A 577 9.67 15.02 3.43
CA ALA A 577 8.21 14.86 3.52
C ALA A 577 7.72 13.77 4.50
N GLU A 578 8.52 13.49 5.53
CA GLU A 578 8.20 12.53 6.59
C GLU A 578 8.23 13.27 7.94
N THR A 579 7.12 13.25 8.67
CA THR A 579 7.03 13.85 10.01
C THR A 579 6.74 12.76 11.03
N ARG A 580 7.55 12.65 12.09
CA ARG A 580 7.30 11.66 13.14
C ARG A 580 6.01 11.99 13.90
N VAL A 581 5.12 11.00 14.03
CA VAL A 581 3.80 11.12 14.69
C VAL A 581 3.81 10.54 16.10
N THR A 582 4.58 9.47 16.33
CA THR A 582 4.68 8.84 17.65
C THR A 582 6.06 8.98 18.27
N THR A 583 6.12 8.87 19.60
CA THR A 583 7.38 8.66 20.34
C THR A 583 7.14 7.55 21.35
N THR A 584 7.64 6.37 21.03
CA THR A 584 7.47 5.14 21.79
C THR A 584 8.52 5.08 22.89
N GLU A 585 8.06 4.95 24.13
CA GLU A 585 8.94 4.77 25.28
C GLU A 585 8.95 3.32 25.71
N LEU A 586 9.99 2.59 25.29
CA LEU A 586 10.22 1.24 25.79
C LEU A 586 10.66 1.27 27.27
N PRO A 587 10.34 0.23 28.06
CA PRO A 587 10.68 0.19 29.48
C PRO A 587 12.18 0.12 29.73
N TRP A 588 12.65 0.86 30.74
CA TRP A 588 14.03 0.81 31.22
C TRP A 588 14.33 -0.51 31.94
N SER A 589 15.54 -1.03 31.78
CA SER A 589 16.05 -2.23 32.45
C SER A 589 16.15 -2.08 33.96
N ASN A 590 16.64 -3.11 34.66
CA ASN A 590 17.20 -2.92 35.99
C ASN A 590 18.37 -1.93 35.95
N GLU A 591 18.64 -1.31 37.11
CA GLU A 591 19.82 -0.50 37.31
C GLU A 591 21.07 -1.38 37.24
N ASN A 592 22.10 -0.89 36.56
CA ASN A 592 23.45 -1.43 36.62
C ASN A 592 24.32 -0.46 37.40
N VAL A 593 24.92 -0.97 38.48
CA VAL A 593 25.87 -0.22 39.30
C VAL A 593 27.26 -0.84 39.12
N PHE A 594 28.23 -0.04 38.68
CA PHE A 594 29.62 -0.48 38.52
C PHE A 594 30.59 0.69 38.66
N ARG A 595 31.82 0.42 39.07
CA ARG A 595 32.86 1.43 39.32
C ARG A 595 33.90 1.45 38.22
N ILE A 596 34.28 2.65 37.77
CA ILE A 596 35.46 2.88 36.95
C ILE A 596 36.51 3.60 37.80
N THR A 597 37.76 3.14 37.77
CA THR A 597 38.89 3.72 38.49
C THR A 597 40.06 3.86 37.53
N PHE A 598 40.41 5.10 37.15
CA PHE A 598 41.60 5.39 36.34
C PHE A 598 42.87 5.48 37.17
#